data_AF-A0A8J6MPK8-F1
#
_entry.id   AF-A0A8J6MPK8-F1
#
_cell.length_a   1.000
_cell.length_b   1.000
_cell.length_c   1.000
_cell.angle_alpha   90.00
_cell.angle_beta   90.00
_cell.angle_gamma   90.00
#
_symmetry.space_group_name_H-M   'P 1'
#
loop_
_entity.id
_entity.type
_entity.pdbx_description
1 polymer ?
#
loop_
_entity_poly.entity_id
_entity_poly.type
_entity_poly.pdbx_seq_one_letter_code
_entity_poly.pdbx_strand_id
1 'polypeptide(L)'
;MAIVDPAADYIASQKETLTDFIFRMTGDRSRAGITASEVSESVHRELLSSWTLQDIRVELFAYAFEVNADAFRGIEKSFLEGYYRNNLKDATSIGAFYPLEIFLLEQVGIERSLTILLMERFHFTPEESARILDKNLENVEDDRKAFRDLVKKHPKIKVDLFSALPHYNFLVEHEPHQTALSHILVSMKTKRFSWGTRVFLTLIILGLVIGWVAYLLSESSSTP
;
A
#
# COMPACT_ATOMS: atom_id res chain seq x y z
N MET A 1 -39.51 13.38 16.52
CA MET A 1 -38.77 12.21 16.02
C MET A 1 -38.29 12.61 14.63
N ALA A 2 -36.98 12.86 14.48
CA ALA A 2 -36.43 13.20 13.17
C ALA A 2 -36.58 11.97 12.26
N ILE A 3 -37.09 12.15 11.06
CA ILE A 3 -37.08 11.12 10.03
C ILE A 3 -35.61 10.95 9.65
N VAL A 4 -35.00 9.85 10.09
CA VAL A 4 -33.64 9.48 9.74
C VAL A 4 -33.67 8.94 8.33
N ASP A 5 -32.93 9.57 7.42
CA ASP A 5 -32.74 9.06 6.05
C ASP A 5 -31.55 8.09 6.06
N PRO A 6 -31.78 6.77 5.94
CA PRO A 6 -30.71 5.78 6.02
C PRO A 6 -29.69 5.90 4.87
N ALA A 7 -30.12 6.42 3.72
CA ALA A 7 -29.22 6.64 2.58
C ALA A 7 -28.31 7.84 2.84
N ALA A 8 -28.83 8.91 3.45
CA ALA A 8 -28.02 10.06 3.84
C ALA A 8 -26.95 9.66 4.88
N ASP A 9 -27.31 8.86 5.88
CA ASP A 9 -26.36 8.34 6.87
C ASP A 9 -25.29 7.45 6.23
N TYR A 10 -25.69 6.58 5.31
CA TYR A 10 -24.76 5.74 4.57
C TYR A 10 -23.80 6.57 3.72
N ILE A 11 -24.30 7.53 2.94
CA ILE A 11 -23.46 8.44 2.12
C ILE A 11 -22.49 9.22 3.02
N ALA A 12 -22.96 9.75 4.14
CA ALA A 12 -22.12 10.44 5.12
C ALA A 12 -20.98 9.54 5.64
N SER A 13 -21.26 8.26 5.89
CA SER A 13 -20.24 7.29 6.31
C SER A 13 -19.16 7.01 5.26
N GLN A 14 -19.45 7.21 3.97
CA GLN A 14 -18.49 6.97 2.88
C GLN A 14 -17.54 8.15 2.65
N LYS A 15 -17.78 9.33 3.25
CA LYS A 15 -17.03 10.57 2.96
C LYS A 15 -15.53 10.45 3.18
N GLU A 16 -15.10 9.79 4.26
CA GLU A 16 -13.66 9.61 4.54
C GLU A 16 -13.00 8.74 3.46
N THR A 17 -13.64 7.64 3.08
CA THR A 17 -13.14 6.75 2.03
C THR A 17 -13.13 7.42 0.66
N LEU A 18 -14.16 8.22 0.36
CA LEU A 18 -14.26 8.96 -0.89
C LEU A 18 -13.18 10.06 -0.99
N THR A 19 -12.92 10.75 0.12
CA THR A 19 -11.85 11.74 0.22
C THR A 19 -10.48 11.10 -0.02
N ASP A 20 -10.23 9.93 0.56
CA ASP A 20 -8.98 9.18 0.34
C ASP A 20 -8.83 8.76 -1.14
N PHE A 21 -9.90 8.28 -1.77
CA PHE A 21 -9.90 7.93 -3.19
C PHE A 21 -9.57 9.15 -4.08
N ILE A 22 -10.26 10.28 -3.89
CA ILE A 22 -10.02 11.51 -4.67
C ILE A 22 -8.60 12.02 -4.44
N PHE A 23 -8.11 12.00 -3.19
CA PHE A 23 -6.74 12.39 -2.90
C PHE A 23 -5.71 11.48 -3.57
N ARG A 24 -5.94 10.16 -3.61
CA ARG A 24 -5.03 9.23 -4.30
C ARG A 24 -5.00 9.43 -5.81
N MET A 25 -6.13 9.81 -6.40
CA MET A 25 -6.26 10.13 -7.81
C MET A 25 -5.63 11.48 -8.19
N THR A 26 -5.86 12.50 -7.38
CA THR A 26 -5.51 13.89 -7.71
C THR A 26 -4.30 14.40 -6.97
N GLY A 27 -3.82 13.75 -5.91
CA GLY A 27 -2.82 14.33 -5.01
C GLY A 27 -3.19 15.69 -4.42
N ASP A 28 -4.44 16.15 -4.55
CA ASP A 28 -4.88 17.50 -4.14
C ASP A 28 -5.73 17.42 -2.88
N ARG A 29 -5.12 17.82 -1.78
CA ARG A 29 -5.74 17.73 -0.47
C ARG A 29 -6.92 18.69 -0.31
N SER A 30 -6.76 19.96 -0.71
CA SER A 30 -7.79 20.96 -0.46
C SER A 30 -9.03 20.68 -1.30
N ARG A 31 -8.82 20.16 -2.52
CA ARG A 31 -9.90 19.78 -3.42
C ARG A 31 -10.56 18.47 -3.03
N ALA A 32 -9.81 17.47 -2.56
CA ALA A 32 -10.38 16.15 -2.26
C ALA A 32 -11.56 16.17 -1.29
N GLY A 33 -11.47 16.91 -0.18
CA GLY A 33 -12.56 16.99 0.80
C GLY A 33 -13.78 17.79 0.32
N ILE A 34 -13.53 18.85 -0.45
CA ILE A 34 -14.60 19.66 -1.06
C ILE A 34 -15.34 18.81 -2.10
N THR A 35 -14.61 18.20 -3.02
CA THR A 35 -15.19 17.36 -4.07
C THR A 35 -15.89 16.12 -3.49
N ALA A 36 -15.36 15.49 -2.45
CA ALA A 36 -16.07 14.40 -1.77
C ALA A 36 -17.43 14.85 -1.21
N SER A 37 -17.51 16.08 -0.69
CA SER A 37 -18.76 16.65 -0.17
C SER A 37 -19.74 16.98 -1.31
N GLU A 38 -19.26 17.60 -2.38
CA GLU A 38 -20.06 17.92 -3.57
C GLU A 38 -20.61 16.66 -4.23
N VAL A 39 -19.78 15.64 -4.42
CA VAL A 39 -20.19 14.34 -4.97
C VAL A 39 -21.23 13.67 -4.05
N SER A 40 -21.00 13.68 -2.73
CA SER A 40 -21.97 13.13 -1.77
C SER A 40 -23.34 13.82 -1.87
N GLU A 41 -23.36 15.14 -2.00
CA GLU A 41 -24.60 15.92 -2.13
C GLU A 41 -25.29 15.69 -3.48
N SER A 42 -24.53 15.55 -4.57
CA SER A 42 -25.10 15.27 -5.89
C SER A 42 -25.70 13.86 -5.95
N VAL A 43 -24.96 12.83 -5.50
CA VAL A 43 -25.49 11.46 -5.43
C VAL A 43 -26.71 11.39 -4.52
N HIS A 44 -26.71 12.10 -3.38
CA HIS A 44 -27.87 12.14 -2.50
C HIS A 44 -29.11 12.74 -3.17
N ARG A 45 -28.94 13.81 -3.96
CA ARG A 45 -30.05 14.44 -4.71
C ARG A 45 -30.60 13.58 -5.84
N GLU A 46 -29.74 12.76 -6.44
CA GLU A 46 -30.06 11.89 -7.58
C GLU A 46 -30.45 10.46 -7.16
N LEU A 47 -30.58 10.20 -5.85
CA LEU A 47 -30.97 8.89 -5.33
C LEU A 47 -32.25 8.37 -5.99
N LEU A 48 -32.13 7.20 -6.62
CA LEU A 48 -33.26 6.46 -7.12
C LEU A 48 -33.75 5.48 -6.06
N SER A 49 -35.07 5.31 -5.96
CA SER A 49 -35.70 4.39 -4.99
C SER A 49 -35.31 2.92 -5.17
N SER A 50 -34.77 2.56 -6.34
CA SER A 50 -34.30 1.21 -6.66
C SER A 50 -32.84 0.96 -6.27
N TRP A 51 -32.08 1.99 -5.87
CA TRP A 51 -30.66 1.83 -5.58
C TRP A 51 -30.42 1.10 -4.26
N THR A 52 -29.54 0.11 -4.31
CA THR A 52 -29.01 -0.54 -3.12
C THR A 52 -27.87 0.29 -2.53
N LEU A 53 -27.44 -0.03 -1.29
CA LEU A 53 -26.24 0.58 -0.71
C LEU A 53 -25.00 0.37 -1.58
N GLN A 54 -24.91 -0.77 -2.27
CA GLN A 54 -23.82 -1.06 -3.18
C GLN A 54 -23.87 -0.15 -4.42
N ASP A 55 -25.06 0.06 -5.00
CA ASP A 55 -25.24 0.98 -6.12
C ASP A 55 -24.83 2.40 -5.73
N ILE A 56 -25.29 2.88 -4.57
CA ILE A 56 -24.90 4.19 -4.03
C ILE A 56 -23.38 4.30 -3.91
N ARG A 57 -22.72 3.27 -3.37
CA ARG A 57 -21.28 3.28 -3.19
C ARG A 57 -20.52 3.32 -4.51
N VAL A 58 -20.96 2.54 -5.51
CA VAL A 58 -20.36 2.55 -6.85
C VAL A 58 -20.54 3.92 -7.51
N GLU A 59 -21.74 4.51 -7.41
CA GLU A 59 -22.03 5.83 -7.98
C GLU A 59 -21.23 6.96 -7.32
N LEU A 60 -21.03 6.92 -6.00
CA LEU A 60 -20.15 7.88 -5.32
C LEU A 60 -18.74 7.87 -5.91
N PHE A 61 -18.17 6.69 -6.13
CA PHE A 61 -16.80 6.57 -6.66
C PHE A 61 -16.74 6.89 -8.16
N ALA A 62 -17.73 6.46 -8.94
CA ALA A 62 -17.82 6.75 -10.36
C ALA A 62 -17.92 8.26 -10.61
N TYR A 63 -18.81 8.94 -9.88
CA TYR A 63 -18.98 10.38 -10.04
C TYR A 63 -17.75 11.15 -9.53
N ALA A 64 -17.11 10.68 -8.45
CA ALA A 64 -15.84 11.24 -8.02
C ALA A 64 -14.74 11.08 -9.07
N PHE A 65 -14.68 9.95 -9.77
CA PHE A 65 -13.74 9.76 -10.88
C PHE A 65 -14.03 10.71 -12.04
N GLU A 66 -15.29 10.79 -12.48
CA GLU A 66 -15.72 11.65 -13.59
C GLU A 66 -15.36 13.13 -13.35
N VAL A 67 -15.71 13.69 -12.18
CA VAL A 67 -15.45 15.09 -11.84
C VAL A 67 -13.95 15.43 -11.78
N ASN A 68 -13.10 14.41 -11.59
CA ASN A 68 -11.65 14.59 -11.47
C ASN A 68 -10.86 14.00 -12.65
N ALA A 69 -11.51 13.56 -13.72
CA ALA A 69 -10.85 12.92 -14.86
C ALA A 69 -9.74 13.82 -15.45
N ASP A 70 -9.99 15.14 -15.52
CA ASP A 70 -9.04 16.13 -16.03
C ASP A 70 -7.95 16.53 -15.01
N ALA A 71 -8.13 16.17 -13.74
CA ALA A 71 -7.22 16.52 -12.64
C ALA A 71 -6.27 15.37 -12.27
N PHE A 72 -6.09 14.41 -13.18
CA PHE A 72 -5.33 13.20 -12.91
C PHE A 72 -3.82 13.46 -12.83
N ARG A 73 -3.27 13.42 -11.61
CA ARG A 73 -1.84 13.63 -11.35
C ARG A 73 -1.21 12.67 -10.36
N GLY A 74 -2.01 11.97 -9.55
CA GLY A 74 -1.54 11.10 -8.49
C GLY A 74 -0.89 11.86 -7.32
N ILE A 75 -0.49 11.12 -6.28
CA ILE A 75 0.20 11.68 -5.12
C ILE A 75 1.66 11.95 -5.47
N GLU A 76 2.15 13.16 -5.16
CA GLU A 76 3.57 13.47 -5.30
C GLU A 76 4.44 12.66 -4.33
N LYS A 77 5.59 12.19 -4.83
CA LYS A 77 6.57 11.47 -4.01
C LYS A 77 7.06 12.29 -2.81
N SER A 78 7.33 13.58 -3.02
CA SER A 78 7.76 14.53 -1.99
C SER A 78 6.74 14.61 -0.84
N PHE A 79 5.45 14.60 -1.17
CA PHE A 79 4.39 14.55 -0.19
C PHE A 79 4.42 13.23 0.60
N LEU A 80 4.57 12.08 -0.07
CA LEU A 80 4.63 10.78 0.63
C LEU A 80 5.84 10.75 1.59
N GLU A 81 7.00 11.21 1.14
CA GLU A 81 8.19 11.31 1.97
C GLU A 81 7.95 12.17 3.22
N GLY A 82 7.31 13.34 3.05
CA GLY A 82 6.93 14.21 4.16
C GLY A 82 5.93 13.53 5.10
N TYR A 83 4.88 12.90 4.56
CA TYR A 83 3.84 12.25 5.35
C TYR A 83 4.39 11.10 6.20
N TYR A 84 5.14 10.18 5.59
CA TYR A 84 5.69 9.02 6.29
C TYR A 84 6.79 9.40 7.29
N ARG A 85 7.50 10.51 7.06
CA ARG A 85 8.47 11.03 8.03
C ARG A 85 7.81 11.71 9.23
N ASN A 86 6.67 12.38 9.03
CA ASN A 86 6.11 13.25 10.05
C ASN A 86 4.92 12.64 10.80
N ASN A 87 4.12 11.78 10.16
CA ASN A 87 2.84 11.35 10.72
C ASN A 87 2.80 9.91 11.23
N LEU A 88 3.71 9.04 10.79
CA LEU A 88 3.82 7.67 11.31
C LEU A 88 4.97 7.61 12.31
N LYS A 89 4.66 7.28 13.57
CA LYS A 89 5.63 7.26 14.68
C LYS A 89 6.49 5.99 14.74
N ASP A 90 6.08 4.93 14.05
CA ASP A 90 6.70 3.62 14.15
C ASP A 90 7.41 3.24 12.85
N ALA A 91 8.68 2.85 12.99
CA ALA A 91 9.49 2.40 11.86
C ALA A 91 8.81 1.25 11.11
N THR A 92 8.18 0.32 11.83
CA THR A 92 7.48 -0.89 11.32
C THR A 92 6.47 -0.55 10.23
N SER A 93 5.53 0.35 10.52
CA SER A 93 4.50 0.78 9.56
C SER A 93 5.11 1.55 8.39
N ILE A 94 6.13 2.39 8.63
CA ILE A 94 6.83 3.09 7.56
C ILE A 94 7.42 2.09 6.56
N GLY A 95 8.19 1.09 7.03
CA GLY A 95 8.81 0.13 6.12
C GLY A 95 7.85 -0.91 5.54
N ALA A 96 6.62 -0.99 6.04
CA ALA A 96 5.56 -1.80 5.46
C ALA A 96 4.81 -1.04 4.34
N PHE A 97 4.39 0.20 4.60
CA PHE A 97 3.47 0.93 3.74
C PHE A 97 4.17 1.88 2.75
N TYR A 98 5.26 2.54 3.15
CA TYR A 98 5.96 3.46 2.24
C TYR A 98 6.48 2.76 0.96
N PRO A 99 7.12 1.57 1.03
CA PRO A 99 7.53 0.86 -0.18
C PRO A 99 6.36 0.48 -1.10
N LEU A 100 5.17 0.28 -0.52
CA LEU A 100 3.96 -0.11 -1.25
C LEU A 100 3.39 1.09 -2.03
N GLU A 101 3.32 2.26 -1.40
CA GLU A 101 2.92 3.51 -2.06
C GLU A 101 3.91 3.89 -3.18
N ILE A 102 5.22 3.76 -2.93
CA ILE A 102 6.25 4.01 -3.95
C ILE A 102 6.18 3.00 -5.09
N PHE A 103 5.87 1.73 -4.81
CA PHE A 103 5.67 0.72 -5.85
C PHE A 103 4.51 1.07 -6.77
N LEU A 104 3.38 1.53 -6.22
CA LEU A 104 2.26 2.01 -7.02
C LEU A 104 2.66 3.19 -7.90
N LEU A 105 3.27 4.21 -7.29
CA LEU A 105 3.64 5.45 -7.96
C LEU A 105 4.67 5.23 -9.08
N GLU A 106 5.74 4.47 -8.81
CA GLU A 106 6.90 4.38 -9.71
C GLU A 106 6.87 3.19 -10.66
N GLN A 107 6.24 2.06 -10.27
CA GLN A 107 6.33 0.81 -11.03
C GLN A 107 5.01 0.43 -11.71
N VAL A 108 3.88 0.70 -11.05
CA VAL A 108 2.56 0.34 -11.57
C VAL A 108 2.02 1.42 -12.50
N GLY A 109 2.23 2.70 -12.16
CA GLY A 109 1.71 3.86 -12.87
C GLY A 109 0.33 4.27 -12.35
N ILE A 110 -0.03 5.54 -12.49
CA ILE A 110 -1.18 6.14 -11.77
C ILE A 110 -2.51 5.48 -12.19
N GLU A 111 -2.77 5.34 -13.49
CA GLU A 111 -4.05 4.77 -13.98
C GLU A 111 -4.27 3.34 -13.50
N ARG A 112 -3.25 2.49 -13.64
CA ARG A 112 -3.32 1.11 -13.18
C ARG A 112 -3.38 1.03 -11.66
N SER A 113 -2.68 1.93 -10.96
CA SER A 113 -2.73 1.99 -9.49
C SER A 113 -4.14 2.27 -8.99
N LEU A 114 -4.93 3.11 -9.68
CA LEU A 114 -6.34 3.29 -9.33
C LEU A 114 -7.14 2.00 -9.46
N THR A 115 -6.98 1.27 -10.57
CA THR A 115 -7.61 -0.04 -10.77
C THR A 115 -7.29 -0.97 -9.59
N ILE A 116 -6.02 -1.06 -9.21
CA ILE A 116 -5.58 -1.92 -8.11
C ILE A 116 -6.10 -1.43 -6.75
N LEU A 117 -6.11 -0.12 -6.49
CA LEU A 117 -6.62 0.44 -5.25
C LEU A 117 -8.13 0.18 -5.10
N LEU A 118 -8.92 0.30 -6.18
CA LEU A 118 -10.36 -0.02 -6.15
C LEU A 118 -10.60 -1.46 -5.70
N MET A 119 -9.80 -2.42 -6.19
CA MET A 119 -9.96 -3.83 -5.81
C MET A 119 -9.35 -4.17 -4.45
N GLU A 120 -8.08 -3.82 -4.22
CA GLU A 120 -7.30 -4.30 -3.08
C GLU A 120 -7.50 -3.47 -1.81
N ARG A 121 -7.81 -2.17 -1.96
CA ARG A 121 -8.03 -1.25 -0.83
C ARG A 121 -9.51 -0.97 -0.61
N PHE A 122 -10.25 -0.67 -1.67
CA PHE A 122 -11.66 -0.32 -1.58
C PHE A 122 -12.60 -1.50 -1.79
N HIS A 123 -12.07 -2.71 -2.05
CA HIS A 123 -12.83 -3.96 -2.12
C HIS A 123 -13.98 -3.95 -3.14
N PHE A 124 -13.85 -3.18 -4.22
CA PHE A 124 -14.74 -3.29 -5.37
C PHE A 124 -14.39 -4.53 -6.19
N THR A 125 -15.43 -5.13 -6.77
CA THR A 125 -15.27 -6.18 -7.78
C THR A 125 -14.62 -5.62 -9.05
N PRO A 126 -14.08 -6.47 -9.94
CA PRO A 126 -13.60 -6.04 -11.25
C PRO A 126 -14.67 -5.32 -12.07
N GLU A 127 -15.92 -5.78 -12.03
CA GLU A 127 -17.06 -5.20 -12.73
C GLU A 127 -17.41 -3.81 -12.19
N GLU A 128 -17.40 -3.63 -10.88
CA GLU A 128 -17.61 -2.33 -10.23
C GLU A 128 -16.45 -1.37 -10.53
N SER A 129 -15.22 -1.86 -10.50
CA SER A 129 -14.04 -1.07 -10.83
C SER A 129 -14.06 -0.60 -12.29
N ALA A 130 -14.51 -1.47 -13.20
CA ALA A 130 -14.73 -1.15 -14.60
C ALA A 130 -15.77 -0.03 -14.78
N ARG A 131 -16.91 -0.12 -14.07
CA ARG A 131 -17.93 0.93 -14.06
C ARG A 131 -17.42 2.25 -13.47
N ILE A 132 -16.71 2.20 -12.35
CA ILE A 132 -16.17 3.40 -11.67
C ILE A 132 -15.19 4.16 -12.56
N LEU A 133 -14.31 3.43 -13.26
CA LEU A 133 -13.25 4.03 -14.07
C LEU A 133 -13.67 4.31 -15.51
N ASP A 134 -14.93 4.05 -15.88
CA ASP A 134 -15.41 4.05 -17.27
C ASP A 134 -14.47 3.26 -18.20
N LYS A 135 -14.13 2.04 -17.79
CA LYS A 135 -13.22 1.13 -18.49
C LYS A 135 -13.91 -0.18 -18.84
N ASN A 136 -13.48 -0.79 -19.94
CA ASN A 136 -13.87 -2.16 -20.27
C ASN A 136 -13.32 -3.14 -19.22
N LEU A 137 -14.11 -4.17 -18.89
CA LEU A 137 -13.72 -5.21 -17.94
C LEU A 137 -12.42 -5.93 -18.34
N GLU A 138 -12.20 -6.14 -19.64
CA GLU A 138 -10.96 -6.71 -20.16
C GLU A 138 -9.72 -5.88 -19.77
N ASN A 139 -9.81 -4.55 -19.86
CA ASN A 139 -8.72 -3.66 -19.48
C ASN A 139 -8.43 -3.73 -17.97
N VAL A 140 -9.47 -3.88 -17.14
CA VAL A 140 -9.33 -4.04 -15.69
C VAL A 140 -8.63 -5.35 -15.34
N GLU A 141 -8.99 -6.44 -16.00
CA GLU A 141 -8.35 -7.74 -15.79
C GLU A 141 -6.91 -7.78 -16.32
N ASP A 142 -6.62 -7.08 -17.42
CA ASP A 142 -5.26 -6.91 -17.93
C ASP A 142 -4.39 -6.09 -16.96
N ASP A 143 -4.92 -5.01 -16.41
CA ASP A 143 -4.26 -4.22 -15.35
C ASP A 143 -3.96 -5.08 -14.12
N ARG A 144 -4.92 -5.91 -13.71
CA ARG A 144 -4.77 -6.85 -12.59
C ARG A 144 -3.71 -7.91 -12.86
N LYS A 145 -3.67 -8.46 -14.07
CA LYS A 145 -2.67 -9.45 -14.48
C LYS A 145 -1.27 -8.83 -14.52
N ALA A 146 -1.13 -7.66 -15.12
CA ALA A 146 0.12 -6.90 -15.16
C ALA A 146 0.63 -6.60 -13.74
N PHE A 147 -0.25 -6.17 -12.84
CA PHE A 147 0.09 -5.94 -11.44
C PHE A 147 0.59 -7.21 -10.74
N ARG A 148 -0.10 -8.34 -10.90
CA ARG A 148 0.34 -9.63 -10.32
C ARG A 148 1.73 -10.03 -10.81
N ASP A 149 2.02 -9.84 -12.09
CA ASP A 149 3.33 -10.15 -12.65
C ASP A 149 4.43 -9.20 -12.18
N LEU A 150 4.10 -7.93 -11.90
CA LEU A 150 5.00 -7.00 -11.24
C LEU A 150 5.25 -7.41 -9.78
N VAL A 151 4.20 -7.73 -9.01
CA VAL A 151 4.35 -8.17 -7.60
C VAL A 151 5.24 -9.40 -7.49
N LYS A 152 5.13 -10.38 -8.41
CA LYS A 152 6.03 -11.56 -8.44
C LYS A 152 7.51 -11.17 -8.55
N LYS A 153 7.83 -10.08 -9.27
CA LYS A 153 9.20 -9.56 -9.41
C LYS A 153 9.65 -8.76 -8.18
N HIS A 154 8.72 -8.35 -7.31
CA HIS A 154 8.97 -7.56 -6.12
C HIS A 154 8.47 -8.27 -4.85
N PRO A 155 9.14 -9.34 -4.39
CA PRO A 155 8.65 -10.20 -3.29
C PRO A 155 8.57 -9.52 -1.91
N LYS A 156 9.01 -8.26 -1.82
CA LYS A 156 8.88 -7.43 -0.61
C LYS A 156 7.55 -6.69 -0.54
N ILE A 157 6.83 -6.59 -1.66
CA ILE A 157 5.52 -5.96 -1.72
C ILE A 157 4.48 -6.96 -1.26
N LYS A 158 3.79 -6.61 -0.17
CA LYS A 158 2.76 -7.42 0.47
C LYS A 158 1.39 -6.87 0.08
N VAL A 159 0.69 -7.56 -0.82
CA VAL A 159 -0.58 -7.09 -1.39
C VAL A 159 -1.69 -7.01 -0.33
N ASP A 160 -1.65 -7.89 0.67
CA ASP A 160 -2.56 -7.88 1.81
C ASP A 160 -2.54 -6.54 2.60
N LEU A 161 -1.43 -5.80 2.54
CA LEU A 161 -1.28 -4.52 3.23
C LEU A 161 -1.93 -3.33 2.51
N PHE A 162 -2.44 -3.49 1.28
CA PHE A 162 -3.13 -2.41 0.56
C PHE A 162 -4.38 -1.91 1.29
N SER A 163 -5.16 -2.84 1.83
CA SER A 163 -6.36 -2.56 2.64
C SER A 163 -6.03 -1.73 3.89
N ALA A 164 -4.82 -1.90 4.43
CA ALA A 164 -4.35 -1.24 5.64
C ALA A 164 -3.52 0.03 5.37
N LEU A 165 -3.41 0.48 4.11
CA LEU A 165 -2.75 1.74 3.81
C LEU A 165 -3.38 2.89 4.63
N PRO A 166 -2.58 3.87 5.07
CA PRO A 166 -3.10 4.96 5.87
C PRO A 166 -4.15 5.74 5.08
N HIS A 167 -5.24 6.08 5.78
CA HIS A 167 -6.07 7.21 5.39
C HIS A 167 -5.28 8.47 5.72
N TYR A 168 -5.11 9.32 4.73
CA TYR A 168 -4.39 10.55 4.94
C TYR A 168 -5.28 11.55 5.70
N ASN A 169 -5.33 11.42 7.03
CA ASN A 169 -6.03 12.32 7.93
C ASN A 169 -5.09 13.47 8.32
N PHE A 170 -5.41 14.68 7.88
CA PHE A 170 -4.44 15.76 7.81
C PHE A 170 -4.65 16.94 8.77
N LEU A 171 -5.58 16.79 9.71
CA LEU A 171 -5.85 17.82 10.73
C LEU A 171 -4.91 17.72 11.93
N VAL A 172 -3.87 16.90 11.86
CA VAL A 172 -2.93 16.69 12.97
C VAL A 172 -1.52 17.03 12.52
N GLU A 173 -0.96 18.11 13.06
CA GLU A 173 0.48 18.39 12.97
C GLU A 173 1.22 17.47 13.95
N HIS A 174 2.19 16.72 13.44
CA HIS A 174 3.04 15.85 14.23
C HIS A 174 4.50 16.31 14.14
N GLU A 175 5.26 16.11 15.22
CA GLU A 175 6.70 16.40 15.25
C GLU A 175 7.46 15.47 14.29
N PRO A 176 8.40 15.99 13.49
CA PRO A 176 9.09 15.22 12.45
C PRO A 176 9.97 14.11 13.06
N HIS A 177 10.02 12.93 12.42
CA HIS A 177 11.07 11.97 12.74
C HIS A 177 12.45 12.55 12.43
N GLN A 178 13.33 12.48 13.42
CA GLN A 178 14.73 12.88 13.28
C GLN A 178 15.52 11.94 12.34
N THR A 179 15.06 10.71 12.15
CA THR A 179 15.73 9.71 11.30
C THR A 179 15.21 9.78 9.86
N ALA A 180 16.12 9.82 8.88
CA ALA A 180 15.75 9.80 7.47
C ALA A 180 15.08 8.47 7.06
N LEU A 181 14.10 8.52 6.14
CA LEU A 181 13.39 7.33 5.64
C LEU A 181 14.34 6.28 5.07
N SER A 182 15.39 6.70 4.37
CA SER A 182 16.43 5.80 3.85
C SER A 182 17.09 4.96 4.95
N HIS A 183 17.34 5.53 6.14
CA HIS A 183 17.92 4.81 7.27
C HIS A 183 16.94 3.83 7.90
N ILE A 184 15.65 4.19 7.98
CA ILE A 184 14.58 3.29 8.42
C ILE A 184 14.46 2.09 7.47
N LEU A 185 14.47 2.33 6.17
CA LEU A 185 14.39 1.28 5.15
C LEU A 185 15.65 0.39 5.13
N VAL A 186 16.83 0.96 5.39
CA VAL A 186 18.09 0.21 5.48
C VAL A 186 18.13 -0.66 6.74
N SER A 187 17.68 -0.16 7.89
CA SER A 187 17.66 -0.93 9.16
C SER A 187 16.67 -2.10 9.12
N MET A 188 15.64 -2.01 8.27
CA MET A 188 14.68 -3.08 8.02
C MET A 188 15.10 -4.13 7.01
N LYS A 189 16.19 -3.92 6.27
CA LYS A 189 16.74 -5.01 5.47
C LYS A 189 17.13 -6.11 6.45
N THR A 190 16.41 -7.23 6.41
CA THR A 190 16.77 -8.47 7.11
C THR A 190 18.27 -8.65 6.95
N LYS A 191 19.01 -8.59 8.07
CA LYS A 191 20.44 -8.90 8.10
C LYS A 191 20.60 -10.16 7.26
N ARG A 192 21.27 -10.07 6.10
CA ARG A 192 21.59 -11.23 5.29
C ARG A 192 22.28 -12.19 6.24
N PHE A 193 21.56 -13.22 6.66
CA PHE A 193 22.09 -14.22 7.56
C PHE A 193 23.10 -14.99 6.72
N SER A 194 24.35 -14.56 6.80
CA SER A 194 25.46 -15.11 6.04
C SER A 194 25.73 -16.52 6.56
N TRP A 195 25.04 -17.49 5.96
CA TRP A 195 25.35 -18.91 6.15
C TRP A 195 26.82 -19.18 5.80
N GLY A 196 27.40 -18.43 4.85
CA GLY A 196 28.80 -18.53 4.46
C GLY A 196 29.77 -18.38 5.64
N THR A 197 29.54 -17.43 6.55
CA THR A 197 30.45 -17.22 7.69
C THR A 197 30.35 -18.33 8.73
N ARG A 198 29.14 -18.90 8.95
CA ARG A 198 28.95 -20.02 9.89
C ARG A 198 29.46 -21.35 9.33
N VAL A 199 29.27 -21.60 8.03
CA VAL A 199 29.79 -22.79 7.34
C VAL A 199 31.31 -22.76 7.29
N PHE A 200 31.91 -21.60 6.99
CA PHE A 200 33.37 -21.45 7.01
C PHE A 200 33.96 -21.65 8.41
N LEU A 201 33.33 -21.09 9.45
CA LEU A 201 33.79 -21.27 10.82
C LEU A 201 33.69 -22.73 11.29
N THR A 202 32.60 -23.43 10.92
CA THR A 202 32.43 -24.86 11.24
C THR A 202 33.44 -25.74 10.51
N LEU A 203 33.80 -25.43 9.26
CA LEU A 203 34.85 -26.13 8.53
C LEU A 203 36.25 -25.92 9.16
N ILE A 204 36.55 -24.72 9.65
CA ILE A 204 37.82 -24.47 10.36
C ILE A 204 37.87 -25.27 11.66
N ILE A 205 36.80 -25.27 12.46
CA ILE A 205 36.73 -26.04 13.70
C ILE A 205 36.87 -27.53 13.41
N LEU A 206 36.21 -28.04 12.37
CA LEU A 206 36.33 -29.44 11.97
C LEU A 206 37.77 -29.80 11.56
N GLY A 207 38.43 -28.93 10.80
CA GLY A 207 39.84 -29.10 10.42
C GLY A 207 40.78 -29.11 11.62
N LEU A 208 40.55 -28.25 12.61
CA LEU A 208 41.32 -28.21 13.85
C LEU A 208 41.12 -29.48 14.69
N VAL A 209 39.88 -29.99 14.79
CA VAL A 209 39.58 -31.24 15.50
C VAL A 209 40.26 -32.42 14.82
N ILE A 210 40.17 -32.53 13.49
CA ILE A 210 40.83 -33.61 12.74
C ILE A 210 42.34 -33.54 12.92
N GLY A 211 42.94 -32.34 12.81
CA GLY A 211 44.37 -32.14 13.02
C GLY A 211 44.81 -32.51 14.43
N TRP A 212 44.02 -32.17 15.45
CA TRP A 212 44.28 -32.51 16.84
C TRP A 212 44.21 -34.03 17.08
N VAL A 213 43.21 -34.72 16.54
CA VAL A 213 43.11 -36.19 16.65
C VAL A 213 44.27 -36.88 15.93
N ALA A 214 44.66 -36.40 14.74
CA ALA A 214 45.80 -36.95 14.01
C ALA A 214 47.13 -36.77 14.78
N TYR A 215 47.31 -35.61 15.42
CA TYR A 215 48.47 -35.34 16.28
C TYR A 215 48.53 -36.30 17.48
N LEU A 216 47.42 -36.47 18.20
CA LEU A 216 47.33 -37.40 19.34
C LEU A 216 47.62 -38.86 18.93
N LEU A 217 47.12 -39.29 17.77
CA LEU A 217 47.40 -40.62 17.25
C LEU A 217 48.90 -40.78 16.88
N SER A 218 49.52 -39.75 16.32
CA SER A 218 50.96 -39.74 16.02
C SER A 218 51.82 -39.84 17.29
N GLU A 219 51.49 -39.09 18.36
CA GLU A 219 52.19 -39.19 19.65
C GLU A 219 52.04 -40.56 20.31
N SER A 220 50.86 -41.17 20.22
CA SER A 220 50.62 -42.53 20.78
C SER A 220 51.40 -43.63 20.05
N SER A 221 51.78 -43.40 18.79
CA SER A 221 52.54 -44.35 17.97
C SER A 221 54.07 -44.24 18.13
N SER A 222 54.55 -43.22 18.84
CA SER A 222 55.98 -42.92 19.02
C SER A 222 56.50 -43.16 20.45
N THR A 223 55.71 -43.83 21.29
CA THR A 223 56.17 -44.38 22.57
C THR A 223 56.37 -45.91 22.44
N PRO A 224 57.62 -46.42 22.50
CA PRO A 224 57.90 -47.86 22.58
C PRO A 224 57.55 -48.46 23.95
#